data_AF-A0A803TJU4-F1
#
_entry.id   AF-A0A803TJU4-F1
#
_cell.length_a   1.000
_cell.length_b   1.000
_cell.length_c   1.000
_cell.angle_alpha   90.00
_cell.angle_beta   90.00
_cell.angle_gamma   90.00
#
_symmetry.space_group_name_H-M   'P 1'
#
loop_
_entity.id
_entity.type
_entity.pdbx_description
1 polymer ?
#
loop_
_entity_poly.entity_id
_entity_poly.type
_entity_poly.pdbx_seq_one_letter_code
_entity_poly.pdbx_strand_id
1 'polypeptide(L)'
;CWKLVKWALCFLVALASARSVPYFPPLSHDMVNYINKLNTTWQAGHNFHSVDMSYVNSCLGCCEFSGLYGHVPEAFSPDISGTWPYSLENSQQPSDSGHESLRQHSVLFKADVNAAIGHLG
;
A
#
# COMPACT_ATOMS: atom_id res chain seq x y z
N CYS A 1 30.05 -27.27 30.86
CA CYS A 1 29.60 -28.03 29.67
C CYS A 1 28.16 -27.72 29.20
N TRP A 2 27.21 -27.31 30.07
CA TRP A 2 25.80 -27.08 29.66
C TRP A 2 25.53 -25.83 28.82
N LYS A 3 26.34 -24.77 28.98
CA LYS A 3 26.14 -23.52 28.23
C LYS A 3 26.30 -23.73 26.73
N LEU A 4 27.33 -24.47 26.31
CA LEU A 4 27.56 -24.79 24.89
C LEU A 4 26.43 -25.64 24.29
N VAL A 5 25.86 -26.57 25.07
CA VAL A 5 24.73 -27.40 24.64
C VAL A 5 23.49 -26.53 24.38
N LYS A 6 23.21 -25.54 25.24
CA LYS A 6 22.10 -24.59 25.01
C LYS A 6 22.32 -23.75 23.75
N TRP A 7 23.52 -23.21 23.55
CA TRP A 7 23.83 -22.44 22.34
C TRP A 7 23.69 -23.27 21.07
N ALA A 8 24.21 -24.49 21.07
CA ALA A 8 24.08 -25.41 19.95
C ALA A 8 22.61 -25.75 19.64
N LEU A 9 21.79 -26.00 20.67
CA LEU A 9 20.34 -26.22 20.50
C LEU A 9 19.62 -24.99 19.93
N CYS A 10 19.91 -23.79 20.44
CA CYS A 10 19.32 -22.56 19.90
C CYS A 10 19.70 -22.34 18.43
N PHE A 11 20.97 -22.58 18.08
CA PHE A 11 21.43 -22.49 16.69
C PHE A 11 20.75 -23.53 15.79
N LEU A 12 20.60 -24.78 16.24
CA LEU A 12 19.91 -25.82 15.49
C LEU A 12 18.43 -25.48 15.26
N VAL A 13 17.73 -24.95 16.27
CA VAL A 13 16.34 -24.51 16.15
C VAL A 13 16.21 -23.31 15.20
N ALA A 14 17.14 -22.35 15.26
CA ALA A 14 17.15 -21.22 14.34
C ALA A 14 17.41 -21.68 12.89
N LEU A 15 18.33 -22.63 12.68
CA LEU A 15 18.65 -23.15 11.35
C LEU A 15 17.52 -24.02 10.79
N ALA A 16 16.87 -24.83 11.63
CA ALA A 16 15.73 -25.65 11.24
C ALA A 16 14.46 -24.84 10.94
N SER A 17 14.34 -23.64 11.53
CA SER A 17 13.22 -22.72 11.27
C SER A 17 13.48 -21.77 10.10
N ALA A 18 14.70 -21.73 9.56
CA ALA A 18 15.03 -20.95 8.38
C ALA A 18 14.29 -21.50 7.14
N ARG A 19 13.23 -20.80 6.73
CA ARG A 19 12.54 -21.08 5.47
C ARG A 19 13.30 -20.40 4.33
N SER A 20 13.82 -21.18 3.39
CA SER A 20 14.36 -20.64 2.13
C SER A 20 13.20 -20.38 1.17
N VAL A 21 12.91 -19.11 0.89
CA VAL A 21 12.05 -18.75 -0.24
C VAL A 21 12.88 -18.90 -1.52
N PRO A 22 12.43 -19.66 -2.53
CA PRO A 22 13.12 -19.75 -3.80
C PRO A 22 13.20 -18.37 -4.46
N TYR A 23 14.31 -18.09 -5.16
CA TYR A 23 14.40 -16.89 -5.98
C TYR A 23 13.56 -17.09 -7.25
N PHE A 24 12.72 -16.09 -7.55
CA PHE A 24 11.97 -16.02 -8.79
C PHE A 24 12.27 -14.68 -9.47
N PRO A 25 12.45 -14.63 -10.80
CA PRO A 25 12.50 -13.36 -11.52
C PRO A 25 11.24 -12.54 -11.22
N PRO A 26 11.35 -11.21 -11.04
CA PRO A 26 10.19 -10.36 -10.77
C PRO A 26 9.11 -10.54 -11.83
N LEU A 27 7.84 -10.57 -11.39
CA LEU A 27 6.67 -10.73 -12.27
C LEU A 27 6.71 -12.01 -13.15
N SER A 28 7.51 -13.02 -12.80
CA SER A 28 7.56 -14.28 -13.54
C SER A 28 6.32 -15.15 -13.30
N HIS A 29 6.03 -16.01 -14.27
CA HIS A 29 4.94 -16.97 -14.16
C HIS A 29 5.15 -17.96 -13.01
N ASP A 30 6.40 -18.33 -12.74
CA ASP A 30 6.76 -19.21 -11.61
C ASP A 30 6.47 -18.59 -10.26
N MET A 31 6.67 -17.27 -10.11
CA MET A 31 6.30 -16.54 -8.90
C MET A 31 4.79 -16.58 -8.67
N VAL A 32 3.99 -16.34 -9.71
CA VAL A 32 2.52 -16.40 -9.63
C VAL A 32 2.06 -17.81 -9.23
N ASN A 33 2.62 -18.84 -9.87
CA ASN A 33 2.30 -20.24 -9.56
C ASN A 33 2.74 -20.64 -8.15
N TYR A 34 3.88 -20.12 -7.67
CA TYR A 34 4.33 -20.34 -6.31
C TYR A 34 3.37 -19.73 -5.29
N ILE A 35 2.96 -18.47 -5.48
CA ILE A 35 2.03 -17.78 -4.58
C ILE A 35 0.68 -18.52 -4.52
N ASN A 36 0.13 -18.91 -5.67
CA ASN A 36 -1.15 -19.62 -5.72
C ASN A 36 -1.12 -21.00 -5.03
N LYS A 37 0.06 -21.59 -4.85
CA LYS A 37 0.22 -22.85 -4.08
C LYS A 37 0.28 -22.64 -2.56
N LEU A 38 0.44 -21.40 -2.07
CA LEU A 38 0.52 -21.10 -0.64
C LEU A 38 -0.85 -21.11 0.07
N ASN A 39 -1.96 -21.33 -0.65
CA ASN A 39 -3.34 -21.32 -0.12
C ASN A 39 -3.66 -20.02 0.64
N THR A 40 -3.28 -18.88 0.07
CA THR A 40 -3.62 -17.55 0.57
C THR A 40 -5.10 -17.23 0.34
N THR A 41 -5.62 -16.21 1.03
CA THR A 41 -7.01 -15.73 0.86
C THR A 41 -7.26 -15.00 -0.47
N TRP A 42 -6.21 -14.82 -1.27
CA TRP A 42 -6.23 -14.14 -2.57
C TRP A 42 -5.42 -14.94 -3.59
N GLN A 43 -5.71 -14.72 -4.88
CA GLN A 43 -5.03 -15.36 -6.01
C GLN A 43 -4.16 -14.35 -6.76
N ALA A 44 -2.94 -14.78 -7.10
CA ALA A 44 -2.00 -14.01 -7.91
C ALA A 44 -2.27 -14.17 -9.41
N GLY A 45 -2.03 -13.09 -10.16
CA GLY A 45 -2.06 -13.05 -11.63
C GLY A 45 -1.14 -11.96 -12.18
N HIS A 46 -0.89 -11.96 -13.48
CA HIS A 46 -0.09 -10.92 -14.13
C HIS A 46 -0.93 -9.66 -14.38
N ASN A 47 -0.66 -8.61 -13.61
CA ASN A 47 -1.25 -7.29 -13.84
C ASN A 47 -0.43 -6.44 -14.82
N PHE A 48 0.88 -6.70 -14.91
CA PHE A 48 1.80 -6.00 -15.80
C PHE A 48 2.42 -6.99 -16.78
N HIS A 49 2.49 -6.60 -18.05
CA HIS A 49 3.05 -7.40 -19.13
C HIS A 49 4.26 -6.66 -19.71
N SER A 50 5.43 -7.32 -19.71
CA SER A 50 6.66 -6.78 -20.32
C SER A 50 7.06 -5.38 -19.81
N VAL A 51 6.87 -5.11 -18.52
CA VAL A 51 7.28 -3.86 -17.89
C VAL A 51 8.63 -4.00 -17.20
N ASP A 52 9.40 -2.92 -17.18
CA ASP A 52 10.62 -2.84 -16.38
C ASP A 52 10.28 -2.60 -14.90
N MET A 53 11.13 -3.09 -13.99
CA MET A 53 10.95 -2.86 -12.54
C MET A 53 10.98 -1.38 -12.15
N SER A 54 11.63 -0.52 -12.94
CA SER A 54 11.58 0.93 -12.79
C SER A 54 10.15 1.48 -12.92
N TYR A 55 9.35 0.94 -13.83
CA TYR A 55 7.94 1.30 -13.97
C TYR A 55 7.13 0.89 -12.74
N VAL A 56 7.31 -0.34 -12.27
CA VAL A 56 6.63 -0.85 -11.06
C VAL A 56 7.00 -0.01 -9.83
N ASN A 57 8.27 0.34 -9.69
CA ASN A 57 8.74 1.19 -8.59
C ASN A 57 8.15 2.60 -8.67
N SER A 58 7.95 3.14 -9.86
CA SER A 58 7.32 4.45 -10.04
C SER A 58 5.85 4.48 -9.60
N CYS A 59 5.13 3.36 -9.75
CA CYS A 59 3.73 3.24 -9.31
C CYS A 59 3.57 3.31 -7.78
N LEU A 60 4.61 3.00 -7.01
CA LEU A 60 4.51 2.98 -5.56
C LEU A 60 4.38 4.39 -4.95
N GLY A 61 4.92 5.42 -5.61
CA GLY A 61 4.61 6.86 -5.46
C GLY A 61 4.65 7.49 -4.05
N CYS A 62 4.85 6.69 -3.01
CA CYS A 62 4.65 7.05 -1.62
C CYS A 62 6.02 7.11 -0.95
N CYS A 63 6.48 8.32 -0.67
CA CYS A 63 7.60 8.54 0.22
C CYS A 63 7.13 8.25 1.65
N GLU A 64 7.78 7.32 2.34
CA GLU A 64 7.52 7.06 3.76
C GLU A 64 7.72 8.38 4.55
N PHE A 65 6.63 8.88 5.14
CA PHE A 65 6.59 10.22 5.75
C PHE A 65 7.51 10.24 6.98
N SER A 66 8.76 10.65 6.75
CA SER A 66 9.82 10.64 7.76
C SER A 66 9.71 11.88 8.64
N GLY A 67 8.80 11.83 9.61
CA GLY A 67 8.97 12.40 10.97
C GLY A 67 9.15 13.91 11.17
N LEU A 68 9.18 14.78 10.16
CA LEU A 68 9.32 16.23 10.37
C LEU A 68 8.26 16.99 9.57
N TYR A 69 7.28 17.49 10.31
CA TYR A 69 6.22 18.42 9.89
C TYR A 69 5.12 17.87 8.96
N GLY A 70 4.17 17.17 9.59
CA GLY A 70 2.80 17.10 9.11
C GLY A 70 1.89 16.91 10.32
N HIS A 71 1.26 18.00 10.78
CA HIS A 71 0.20 17.87 11.78
C HIS A 71 -0.95 17.14 11.09
N VAL A 72 -1.07 15.83 11.31
CA VAL A 72 -2.24 15.06 10.86
C VAL A 72 -3.43 15.72 11.54
N PRO A 73 -4.40 16.28 10.79
CA PRO A 73 -5.57 16.87 11.42
C PRO A 73 -6.26 15.79 12.27
N GLU A 74 -6.58 16.14 13.51
CA GLU A 74 -7.36 15.29 14.40
C GLU A 74 -8.61 14.81 13.64
N ALA A 75 -8.84 13.50 13.62
CA ALA A 75 -10.02 12.96 12.97
C ALA A 75 -11.27 13.49 13.69
N PHE A 76 -12.20 14.06 12.94
CA PHE A 76 -13.51 14.40 13.47
C PHE A 76 -14.24 13.09 13.81
N SER A 77 -14.44 12.82 15.10
CA SER A 77 -15.20 11.67 15.58
C SER A 77 -16.59 12.13 16.01
N PRO A 78 -17.61 12.11 15.11
CA PRO A 78 -18.97 12.38 15.52
C PRO A 78 -19.45 11.31 16.52
N ASP A 79 -20.38 11.67 17.39
CA ASP A 79 -21.05 10.73 18.27
C ASP A 79 -22.01 9.88 17.43
N ILE A 80 -21.52 8.73 16.95
CA ILE A 80 -22.28 7.82 16.09
C ILE A 80 -23.08 6.89 17.01
N SER A 81 -24.35 7.22 17.24
CA SER A 81 -25.33 6.36 17.93
C SER A 81 -25.88 5.22 17.06
N GLY A 82 -25.13 4.80 16.04
CA GLY A 82 -25.54 3.82 15.03
C GLY A 82 -24.65 2.58 14.98
N THR A 83 -25.23 1.46 14.56
CA THR A 83 -24.50 0.22 14.32
C THR A 83 -23.80 0.28 12.96
N TRP A 84 -22.48 0.04 12.92
CA TRP A 84 -21.76 -0.12 11.65
C TRP A 84 -22.28 -1.33 10.86
N PRO A 85 -22.43 -1.22 9.54
CA PRO A 85 -22.81 -2.36 8.72
C PRO A 85 -21.68 -3.39 8.65
N TYR A 86 -22.02 -4.64 8.33
CA TYR A 86 -21.05 -5.71 8.16
C TYR A 86 -20.14 -5.51 6.93
N SER A 87 -20.61 -4.79 5.90
CA SER A 87 -19.86 -4.44 4.68
C SER A 87 -20.31 -3.07 4.19
N LEU A 88 -19.39 -2.31 3.57
CA LEU A 88 -19.67 -0.96 3.07
C LEU A 88 -18.89 -0.68 1.78
N GLU A 89 -19.62 -0.50 0.69
CA GLU A 89 -19.10 -0.14 -0.62
C GLU A 89 -19.48 1.31 -0.96
N ASN A 90 -18.49 2.22 -0.95
CA ASN A 90 -18.72 3.65 -1.19
C ASN A 90 -19.40 3.95 -2.55
N SER A 91 -19.17 3.11 -3.57
CA SER A 91 -19.80 3.25 -4.90
C SER A 91 -21.31 3.00 -4.89
N GLN A 92 -21.83 2.33 -3.86
CA GLN A 92 -23.27 2.04 -3.71
C GLN A 92 -23.98 3.10 -2.87
N GLN A 93 -23.24 4.03 -2.26
CA GLN A 93 -23.82 5.14 -1.52
C GLN A 93 -24.36 6.20 -2.50
N PRO A 94 -25.48 6.87 -2.17
CA PRO A 94 -25.98 8.00 -2.95
C PRO A 94 -24.88 9.06 -3.11
N SER A 95 -24.51 9.33 -4.36
CA SER A 95 -23.44 10.27 -4.70
C SER A 95 -24.05 11.64 -5.02
N ASP A 96 -24.13 12.53 -4.04
CA ASP A 96 -24.41 13.95 -4.30
C ASP A 96 -23.21 14.69 -4.94
N SER A 97 -22.07 14.02 -5.11
CA SER A 97 -20.76 14.63 -5.37
C SER A 97 -20.31 14.67 -6.83
N GLY A 98 -21.07 14.10 -7.77
CA GLY A 98 -20.61 13.91 -9.15
C GLY A 98 -20.31 15.20 -9.92
N HIS A 99 -21.00 16.30 -9.63
CA HIS A 99 -20.92 17.53 -10.42
C HIS A 99 -20.17 18.69 -9.74
N GLU A 100 -20.04 18.67 -8.41
CA GLU A 100 -19.47 19.79 -7.63
C GLU A 100 -17.98 19.57 -7.29
N SER A 101 -17.57 18.31 -7.05
CA SER A 101 -16.19 17.95 -6.72
C SER A 101 -15.20 18.20 -7.88
N LEU A 102 -15.60 17.90 -9.13
CA LEU A 102 -14.78 18.17 -10.32
C LEU A 102 -14.63 19.68 -10.61
N ARG A 103 -15.65 20.48 -10.26
CA ARG A 103 -15.59 21.95 -10.37
C ARG A 103 -14.64 22.52 -9.33
N GLN A 104 -14.66 22.03 -8.09
CA GLN A 104 -13.76 22.50 -7.04
C GLN A 104 -12.30 22.09 -7.31
N HIS A 105 -12.04 20.86 -7.74
CA HIS A 105 -10.68 20.42 -8.09
C HIS A 105 -10.10 21.20 -9.28
N SER A 106 -10.90 21.50 -10.31
CA SER A 106 -10.44 22.30 -11.45
C SER A 106 -10.20 23.78 -11.09
N VAL A 107 -11.01 24.36 -10.20
CA VAL A 107 -10.82 25.73 -9.71
C VAL A 107 -9.58 25.83 -8.82
N LEU A 108 -9.35 24.85 -7.94
CA LEU A 108 -8.17 24.82 -7.07
C LEU A 108 -6.87 24.69 -7.89
N PHE A 109 -6.86 23.80 -8.90
CA PHE A 109 -5.72 23.65 -9.81
C PHE A 109 -5.44 24.94 -10.62
N LYS A 110 -6.50 25.63 -11.05
CA LYS A 110 -6.39 26.91 -11.76
C LYS A 110 -5.81 28.01 -10.86
N ALA A 111 -6.20 28.01 -9.57
CA ALA A 111 -5.71 28.97 -8.59
C ALA A 111 -4.22 28.75 -8.27
N ASP A 112 -3.79 27.50 -8.08
CA ASP A 112 -2.38 27.17 -7.82
C ASP A 112 -1.46 27.53 -9.01
N VAL A 113 -1.91 27.26 -10.24
CA VAL A 113 -1.14 27.63 -11.44
C VAL A 113 -1.02 29.16 -11.58
N ASN A 114 -2.09 29.91 -11.30
CA ASN A 114 -2.05 31.36 -11.37
C ASN A 114 -1.19 31.98 -10.26
N ALA A 115 -1.19 31.40 -9.05
CA ALA A 115 -0.33 31.81 -7.96
C ALA A 115 1.16 31.57 -8.27
N ALA A 116 1.49 30.44 -8.92
CA ALA A 116 2.84 30.13 -9.34
C ALA A 116 3.36 31.07 -10.46
N ILE A 117 2.48 31.50 -11.38
CA ILE A 117 2.85 32.42 -12.47
C ILE A 117 2.97 33.87 -11.98
N GLY A 118 2.14 34.29 -11.00
CA GLY A 118 2.19 35.65 -10.44
C GLY A 118 3.46 35.98 -9.65
N HIS A 119 4.28 34.99 -9.30
CA HIS A 119 5.56 35.16 -8.62
C HIS A 119 6.77 35.29 -9.57
N LEU A 120 6.56 35.19 -10.89
CA LEU A 120 7.61 35.32 -11.92
C LEU A 120 7.48 36.60 -12.78
N GLY A 121 6.68 37.58 -12.34
CA GLY A 121 6.50 38.89 -12.98
C GLY A 121 7.06 40.02 -12.15
#